data_AF-A0A8J7QRP5-F1
#
_entry.id   AF-A0A8J7QRP5-F1
#
_cell.length_a   1.000
_cell.length_b   1.000
_cell.length_c   1.000
_cell.angle_alpha   90.00
_cell.angle_beta   90.00
_cell.angle_gamma   90.00
#
_symmetry.space_group_name_H-M   'P 1'
#
loop_
_entity.id
_entity.type
_entity.pdbx_description
1 polymer ?
#
loop_
_entity_poly.entity_id
_entity_poly.type
_entity_poly.pdbx_seq_one_letter_code
_entity_poly.pdbx_strand_id
1 'polypeptide(L)' 'MTKRKILVVLRHSLCPEAMRMLAEVGEVSVAPRFVSEDELADLAKDCAGIILGGNRFGRDVIEKCKKLKVVSRHG' A
#
# COMPACT_ATOMS: atom_id res chain seq x y z
N MET A 1 -0.27 10.22 18.94
CA MET A 1 0.25 9.09 18.15
C MET A 1 0.28 9.52 16.69
N THR A 2 1.41 9.40 16.00
CA THR A 2 1.51 9.69 14.55
C THR A 2 0.70 8.65 13.78
N LYS A 3 -0.22 9.09 12.89
CA LYS A 3 -0.97 8.17 12.03
C LYS A 3 0.02 7.41 11.13
N ARG A 4 -0.18 6.10 10.98
CA ARG A 4 0.66 5.25 10.13
C ARG A 4 0.25 5.43 8.66
N LYS A 5 1.22 5.44 7.75
CA LYS A 5 0.95 5.54 6.31
C LYS A 5 0.58 4.18 5.73
N ILE A 6 -0.48 4.15 4.94
CA ILE A 6 -1.00 2.98 4.25
C ILE A 6 -1.09 3.31 2.76
N LEU A 7 -0.49 2.47 1.92
CA LEU A 7 -0.56 2.60 0.47
C LEU A 7 -1.57 1.59 -0.10
N VAL A 8 -2.47 2.07 -0.96
CA VAL A 8 -3.42 1.24 -1.71
C VAL A 8 -3.07 1.33 -3.19
N VAL A 9 -2.74 0.20 -3.82
CA VAL A 9 -2.35 0.09 -5.23
C VAL A 9 -3.29 -0.87 -5.95
N LEU A 10 -4.34 -0.33 -6.55
CA LEU A 10 -5.41 -1.12 -7.18
C LEU A 10 -5.93 -0.40 -8.43
N ARG A 11 -6.31 -1.15 -9.47
CA ARG A 11 -7.00 -0.58 -10.64
C ARG A 11 -8.43 -0.14 -10.33
N HIS A 12 -9.04 -0.77 -9.34
CA HIS A 12 -10.40 -0.47 -8.90
C HIS A 12 -10.34 0.02 -7.46
N SER A 13 -11.30 0.85 -7.08
CA SER A 13 -11.39 1.31 -5.70
C SER A 13 -11.81 0.16 -4.79
N LEU A 14 -11.26 0.12 -3.57
CA LEU A 14 -11.87 -0.66 -2.49
C LEU A 14 -13.30 -0.19 -2.25
N CYS A 15 -14.12 -1.04 -1.63
CA CYS A 15 -15.46 -0.61 -1.23
C CYS A 15 -15.38 0.60 -0.27
N PRO A 16 -16.40 1.48 -0.27
CA PRO A 16 -16.38 2.70 0.55
C PRO A 16 -16.18 2.45 2.04
N GLU A 17 -16.68 1.31 2.54
CA GLU A 17 -16.52 0.89 3.93
C GLU A 17 -15.05 0.60 4.27
N ALA A 18 -14.36 -0.18 3.44
CA ALA A 18 -12.94 -0.47 3.63
C ALA A 18 -12.08 0.81 3.60
N MET A 19 -12.34 1.72 2.66
CA MET A 19 -11.63 3.00 2.60
C MET A 19 -11.84 3.85 3.86
N ARG A 20 -13.07 3.84 4.41
CA ARG A 20 -13.39 4.55 5.65
C ARG A 20 -12.61 3.99 6.84
N MET A 21 -12.62 2.66 7.01
CA MET A 21 -11.88 1.98 8.08
C MET A 21 -10.38 2.28 7.99
N LEU A 22 -9.80 2.28 6.79
CA LEU A 22 -8.38 2.60 6.61
C LEU A 22 -8.05 4.05 7.00
N ALA A 23 -8.93 5.01 6.66
CA ALA A 23 -8.75 6.43 7.00
C ALA A 23 -8.88 6.72 8.51
N GLU A 24 -9.64 5.90 9.24
CA GLU A 24 -9.74 5.99 10.70
C GLU A 24 -8.42 5.62 11.39
N VAL A 25 -7.73 4.59 10.90
CA VAL A 25 -6.51 4.04 11.52
C VAL A 25 -5.21 4.62 10.97
N GLY A 26 -5.23 5.24 9.78
CA GLY A 26 -4.02 5.66 9.09
C GLY A 26 -4.21 6.78 8.08
N GLU A 27 -3.08 7.26 7.57
CA GLU A 27 -3.01 8.16 6.42
C GLU A 27 -2.97 7.30 5.16
N VAL A 28 -3.99 7.42 4.31
CA VAL A 28 -4.15 6.56 3.13
C VAL A 28 -3.68 7.30 1.88
N SER A 29 -2.75 6.70 1.15
CA SER A 29 -2.36 7.11 -0.20
C SER A 29 -2.85 6.09 -1.22
N VAL A 30 -3.35 6.55 -2.35
CA VAL A 30 -3.94 5.68 -3.38
C VAL A 30 -3.21 5.86 -4.71
N ALA A 31 -2.81 4.74 -5.31
CA ALA A 31 -2.31 4.65 -6.68
C ALA A 31 -3.33 3.83 -7.50
N PRO A 32 -4.23 4.48 -8.29
CA PRO A 32 -5.33 3.81 -8.98
C PRO A 32 -4.89 3.10 -10.27
N ARG A 33 -3.75 2.40 -10.26
CA ARG A 33 -3.14 1.75 -11.43
C ARG A 33 -2.12 0.69 -11.02
N PHE A 34 -1.70 -0.12 -11.99
CA PHE A 34 -0.47 -0.90 -11.82
C PHE A 34 0.75 0.02 -11.81
N VAL A 35 1.72 -0.36 -11.00
CA VAL A 35 3.03 0.31 -10.87
C VAL A 35 4.10 -0.76 -11.07
N SER A 36 5.28 -0.35 -11.54
CA SER A 36 6.45 -1.24 -11.57
C SER A 36 6.91 -1.58 -10.14
N GLU A 37 7.80 -2.56 -10.00
CA GLU A 37 8.34 -2.94 -8.69
C GLU A 37 9.18 -1.82 -8.05
N ASP A 38 9.97 -1.11 -8.84
CA ASP A 38 10.74 0.05 -8.37
C ASP A 38 9.84 1.19 -7.92
N GLU A 39 8.82 1.50 -8.71
CA GLU A 39 7.85 2.52 -8.34
C GLU A 39 7.07 2.13 -7.08
N LEU A 40 6.72 0.85 -6.93
CA LEU A 40 6.09 0.32 -5.73
C LEU A 40 6.97 0.53 -4.49
N ALA A 41 8.27 0.26 -4.60
CA ALA A 41 9.22 0.46 -3.52
C ALA A 41 9.34 1.93 -3.12
N ASP A 42 9.39 2.84 -4.08
CA ASP A 42 9.47 4.28 -3.82
C ASP A 42 8.22 4.82 -3.12
N LEU A 43 7.03 4.40 -3.56
CA LEU A 43 5.76 4.77 -2.94
C LEU A 43 5.60 4.17 -1.54
N ALA A 44 6.08 2.93 -1.34
CA ALA A 44 5.90 2.19 -0.10
C ALA A 44 7.04 2.38 0.93
N LYS A 45 8.14 3.06 0.58
CA LYS A 45 9.35 3.18 1.45
C LYS A 45 9.05 3.67 2.87
N ASP A 46 8.08 4.58 2.99
CA ASP A 46 7.66 5.18 4.25
C ASP A 46 6.33 4.64 4.80
N CYS A 47 5.76 3.65 4.14
CA CYS A 47 4.47 3.06 4.51
C CYS A 47 4.66 1.95 5.55
N ALA A 48 3.71 1.87 6.48
CA ALA A 48 3.61 0.77 7.44
C ALA A 48 2.80 -0.40 6.88
N GLY A 49 1.91 -0.13 5.92
CA GLY A 49 1.09 -1.14 5.27
C GLY A 49 0.92 -0.86 3.78
N ILE A 50 0.77 -1.94 3.01
CA ILE A 50 0.42 -1.88 1.60
C ILE A 50 -0.72 -2.85 1.28
N ILE A 51 -1.68 -2.39 0.48
CA ILE A 51 -2.74 -3.20 -0.12
C ILE A 51 -2.53 -3.14 -1.62
N LEU A 52 -2.27 -4.27 -2.27
CA LEU A 52 -1.98 -4.34 -3.70
C LEU A 52 -2.87 -5.36 -4.42
N GLY A 53 -3.08 -5.15 -5.72
CA GLY A 53 -3.77 -6.10 -6.58
C GLY A 53 -2.78 -7.03 -7.27
N GLY A 54 -2.87 -7.10 -8.61
CA GLY A 54 -1.99 -7.91 -9.46
C GLY A 54 -0.54 -7.39 -9.61
N ASN A 55 -0.10 -6.40 -8.83
CA ASN A 55 1.27 -5.92 -8.87
C ASN A 55 2.26 -7.03 -8.46
N ARG A 56 3.44 -7.03 -9.09
CA ARG A 56 4.57 -7.81 -8.57
C ARG A 56 5.03 -7.20 -7.25
N PHE A 57 5.35 -8.07 -6.30
CA PHE A 57 5.88 -7.71 -4.99
C PHE A 57 6.97 -8.73 -4.67
N GLY A 58 8.23 -8.33 -4.87
CA GLY A 58 9.39 -9.18 -4.70
C GLY A 58 10.29 -8.73 -3.55
N ARG A 59 11.48 -9.33 -3.51
CA ARG A 59 12.48 -9.10 -2.46
C ARG A 59 12.92 -7.64 -2.40
N ASP A 60 13.11 -7.00 -3.54
CA ASP A 60 13.63 -5.64 -3.61
C ASP A 60 12.71 -4.64 -2.91
N VAL A 61 11.39 -4.81 -3.03
CA VAL A 61 10.41 -3.99 -2.32
C VAL A 61 10.53 -4.18 -0.81
N ILE A 62 10.64 -5.43 -0.34
CA ILE A 62 10.78 -5.74 1.09
C ILE A 62 12.07 -5.11 1.64
N GLU A 63 13.16 -5.20 0.90
CA GLU A 63 14.45 -4.67 1.33
C GLU A 63 14.48 -3.14 1.36
N LYS A 64 13.83 -2.47 0.42
CA LYS A 64 13.74 -0.99 0.35
C LYS A 64 12.73 -0.42 1.37
N CYS A 65 11.65 -1.14 1.68
CA CYS A 65 10.58 -0.64 2.54
C CYS A 65 10.73 -1.08 4.02
N LYS A 66 11.76 -0.59 4.72
CA LYS A 66 12.09 -0.99 6.11
C LYS A 66 10.97 -0.73 7.15
N LYS A 67 10.04 0.18 6.87
CA LYS A 67 8.90 0.49 7.75
C LYS A 67 7.70 -0.42 7.53
N LEU A 68 7.67 -1.17 6.43
CA LEU A 68 6.56 -2.02 6.05
C LEU A 68 6.39 -3.16 7.06
N LYS A 69 5.17 -3.31 7.58
CA LYS A 69 4.80 -4.34 8.55
C LYS A 69 3.74 -5.30 8.03
N VAL A 70 2.89 -4.81 7.13
CA VAL A 70 1.76 -5.58 6.60
C VAL A 70 1.71 -5.42 5.08
N VAL A 71 1.55 -6.55 4.40
CA VAL A 71 1.29 -6.63 2.97
C VAL A 71 -0.01 -7.40 2.79
N SER A 72 -0.98 -6.79 2.14
CA SER A 72 -2.25 -7.43 1.80
C SER A 72 -2.43 -7.46 0.29
N ARG A 73 -2.95 -8.57 -0.21
CA ARG A 73 -3.30 -8.72 -1.62
C ARG A 73 -4.83 -8.74 -1.75
N HIS A 74 -5.36 -7.83 -2.55
CA HIS A 74 -6.79 -7.76 -2.86
C HIS A 74 -7.06 -8.52 -4.16
N GLY A 75 -7.72 -9.67 -4.05
CA GLY A 75 -7.91 -10.66 -5.10
C GLY A 75 -7.61 -12.03 -4.54
#